data_AF-A0A1P8YH04-F1
#
_entry.id   AF-A0A1P8YH04-F1
#
_cell.length_a   1.000
_cell.length_b   1.000
_cell.length_c   1.000
_cell.angle_alpha   90.00
_cell.angle_beta   90.00
_cell.angle_gamma   90.00
#
_symmetry.space_group_name_H-M   'P 1'
#
loop_
_entity.id
_entity.type
_entity.pdbx_description
1 polymer ?
#
loop_
_entity_poly.entity_id
_entity_poly.type
_entity_poly.pdbx_seq_one_letter_code
_entity_poly.pdbx_strand_id
1 'polypeptide(L)'
;MASWTVDEAGALSTLDPARRRHDELESQRGSPTFLLWLCFRFAVFVACAALLGYGLACVADIFRHAVIDTAFADEARFDEAPTWLWWPFGAAFGYVLFGIGMSHDLATFLGRHRCPGLMAAAGWAGITLGFSVSTLNWWPPAQVGAAIDPVTLTETPWSPLAWVGYYTEIWIPLLLLVTTGAAVSRTVSGFRRQNVQLAERDRLLARGLRVPGIIADVNVLVDSPQEDGSVSIAGIDATVTFTDAQGVTRWVTRRVPSLHRAPDQGTTQVLFDPERPGDEGSIFVAFHRNPATSDWIPDDSVR
;
A
#
# COMPACT_ATOMS: atom_id res chain seq x y z
N MET A 1 47.59 -0.29 -49.06
CA MET A 1 46.51 0.70 -48.86
C MET A 1 45.27 -0.03 -48.36
N ALA A 2 45.01 0.04 -47.06
CA ALA A 2 43.73 -0.26 -46.42
C ALA A 2 43.83 0.30 -44.99
N SER A 3 43.48 1.57 -44.83
CA SER A 3 43.36 2.24 -43.54
C SER A 3 42.06 1.80 -42.90
N TRP A 4 42.15 1.03 -41.82
CA TRP A 4 41.03 0.83 -40.92
C TRP A 4 40.94 2.06 -40.02
N THR A 5 40.08 3.01 -40.40
CA THR A 5 39.58 4.03 -39.49
C THR A 5 38.59 3.34 -38.57
N VAL A 6 39.00 3.09 -37.33
CA VAL A 6 38.10 2.74 -36.25
C VAL A 6 37.28 3.99 -35.98
N ASP A 7 36.00 3.97 -36.35
CA ASP A 7 35.06 5.05 -36.09
C ASP A 7 34.99 5.33 -34.58
N GLU A 8 35.23 6.59 -34.22
CA GLU A 8 35.05 7.18 -32.89
C GLU A 8 33.58 7.25 -32.44
N ALA A 9 32.71 6.39 -32.99
CA ALA A 9 31.29 6.30 -32.65
C ALA A 9 31.00 5.38 -31.45
N GLY A 10 32.02 4.75 -30.85
CA GLY A 10 31.87 3.89 -29.67
C GLY A 10 31.91 4.60 -28.32
N ALA A 11 32.13 5.91 -28.28
CA ALA A 11 32.34 6.67 -27.03
C ALA A 11 31.05 7.27 -26.42
N LEU A 12 29.86 6.99 -26.98
CA LEU A 12 28.59 7.56 -26.55
C LEU A 12 27.57 6.47 -26.20
N SER A 13 27.72 5.80 -25.05
CA SER A 13 26.62 5.26 -24.21
C SER A 13 27.15 4.25 -23.17
N THR A 14 28.06 4.68 -22.30
CA THR A 14 28.54 3.91 -21.13
C THR A 14 28.13 4.55 -19.81
N LEU A 15 27.02 5.29 -19.80
CA LEU A 15 26.30 5.52 -18.55
C LEU A 15 25.64 4.21 -18.18
N ASP A 16 26.24 3.52 -17.20
CA ASP A 16 25.65 2.37 -16.52
C ASP A 16 24.16 2.64 -16.29
N PRO A 17 23.23 1.84 -16.86
CA PRO A 17 21.81 2.07 -16.71
C PRO A 17 21.37 2.06 -15.25
N ALA A 18 22.14 1.43 -14.35
CA ALA A 18 21.92 1.50 -12.91
C ALA A 18 22.24 2.90 -12.35
N ARG A 19 23.32 3.55 -12.79
CA ARG A 19 23.63 4.93 -12.40
C ARG A 19 22.61 5.92 -12.92
N ARG A 20 22.19 5.79 -14.18
CA ARG A 20 21.17 6.69 -14.75
C ARG A 20 19.84 6.61 -13.99
N ARG A 21 19.39 5.41 -13.62
CA ARG A 21 18.20 5.24 -12.77
C ARG A 21 18.40 5.84 -11.38
N HIS A 22 19.58 5.70 -10.80
CA HIS A 22 19.92 6.28 -9.51
C HIS A 22 19.86 7.82 -9.56
N ASP A 23 20.47 8.42 -10.57
CA ASP A 23 20.50 9.88 -10.77
C ASP A 23 19.09 10.44 -11.07
N GLU A 24 18.28 9.71 -11.84
CA GLU A 24 16.87 10.06 -12.09
C GLU A 24 16.05 10.03 -10.79
N LEU A 25 16.22 8.99 -9.95
CA LEU A 25 15.54 8.89 -8.65
C LEU A 25 16.00 10.01 -7.69
N GLU A 26 17.27 10.38 -7.70
CA GLU A 26 17.79 11.50 -6.90
C GLU A 26 17.27 12.85 -7.40
N SER A 27 17.12 13.04 -8.71
CA SER A 27 16.53 14.26 -9.28
C SER A 27 15.06 14.46 -8.93
N GLN A 28 14.34 13.36 -8.67
CA GLN A 28 12.91 13.38 -8.29
C GLN A 28 12.70 13.60 -6.79
N ARG A 29 13.72 13.34 -5.95
CA ARG A 29 13.65 13.60 -4.50
C ARG A 29 13.58 15.11 -4.25
N GLY A 30 12.52 15.53 -3.55
CA GLY A 30 12.33 16.95 -3.19
C GLY A 30 11.96 17.88 -4.35
N SER A 31 11.69 17.36 -5.55
CA SER A 31 11.23 18.18 -6.68
C SER A 31 9.81 18.71 -6.44
N PRO A 32 9.57 20.03 -6.54
CA PRO A 32 8.25 20.62 -6.30
C PRO A 32 7.22 20.23 -7.36
N THR A 33 7.65 19.99 -8.60
CA THR A 33 6.76 19.55 -9.68
C THR A 33 6.32 18.11 -9.48
N PHE A 34 7.20 17.24 -9.00
CA PHE A 34 6.86 15.87 -8.65
C PHE A 34 5.90 15.82 -7.45
N LEU A 35 6.11 16.68 -6.45
CA LEU A 35 5.18 16.82 -5.33
C LEU A 35 3.78 17.25 -5.79
N LEU A 36 3.69 18.27 -6.66
CA LEU A 36 2.40 18.72 -7.20
C LEU A 36 1.67 17.61 -7.96
N TRP A 37 2.39 16.86 -8.79
CA TRP A 37 1.83 15.70 -9.49
C TRP A 37 1.35 14.62 -8.52
N LEU A 38 2.11 14.33 -7.47
CA LEU A 38 1.74 13.35 -6.44
C LEU A 38 0.51 13.80 -5.64
N CYS A 39 0.42 15.09 -5.30
CA CYS A 39 -0.75 15.68 -4.64
C CYS A 39 -2.00 15.61 -5.53
N PHE A 40 -1.87 15.94 -6.82
CA PHE A 40 -2.96 15.81 -7.79
C PHE A 40 -3.42 14.36 -7.88
N ARG A 41 -2.48 13.43 -8.07
CA ARG A 41 -2.74 11.99 -8.14
C ARG A 41 -3.44 11.49 -6.88
N PHE A 42 -3.02 11.95 -5.69
CA PHE A 42 -3.68 11.65 -4.41
C PHE A 42 -5.11 12.17 -4.35
N ALA A 43 -5.33 13.42 -4.74
CA ALA A 43 -6.65 14.02 -4.72
C ALA A 43 -7.62 13.27 -5.64
N VAL A 44 -7.18 12.92 -6.85
CA VAL A 44 -7.98 12.13 -7.81
C VAL A 44 -8.25 10.73 -7.25
N PHE A 45 -7.25 10.07 -6.67
CA PHE A 45 -7.43 8.76 -6.04
C PHE A 45 -8.50 8.77 -4.94
N VAL A 46 -8.43 9.75 -4.02
CA VAL A 46 -9.41 9.89 -2.93
C VAL A 46 -10.80 10.25 -3.48
N ALA A 47 -10.88 11.11 -4.49
CA ALA A 47 -12.13 11.46 -5.15
C ALA A 47 -12.79 10.23 -5.81
N CYS A 48 -12.01 9.42 -6.53
CA CYS A 48 -12.49 8.15 -7.11
C CYS A 48 -12.94 7.17 -6.02
N ALA A 49 -12.20 7.05 -4.91
CA ALA A 49 -12.60 6.23 -3.77
C ALA A 49 -13.95 6.68 -3.18
N ALA A 50 -14.15 7.99 -3.04
CA ALA A 50 -15.42 8.54 -2.56
C ALA A 50 -16.58 8.32 -3.53
N LEU A 51 -16.37 8.50 -4.83
CA LEU A 51 -17.39 8.18 -5.84
C LEU A 51 -17.75 6.70 -5.85
N LEU A 52 -16.76 5.82 -5.66
CA LEU A 52 -16.99 4.38 -5.51
C LEU A 52 -17.84 4.09 -4.26
N GLY A 53 -17.49 4.67 -3.11
CA GLY A 53 -18.25 4.52 -1.87
C GLY A 53 -19.69 5.03 -1.98
N TYR A 54 -19.88 6.18 -2.63
CA TYR A 54 -21.20 6.73 -2.92
C TYR A 54 -22.02 5.78 -3.81
N GLY A 55 -21.39 5.25 -4.87
CA GLY A 55 -22.01 4.28 -5.76
C GLY A 55 -22.43 2.99 -5.05
N LEU A 56 -21.56 2.45 -4.18
CA LEU A 56 -21.87 1.28 -3.35
C LEU A 56 -23.03 1.54 -2.39
N ALA A 57 -23.13 2.74 -1.83
CA ALA A 57 -24.25 3.11 -0.97
C ALA A 57 -25.57 3.19 -1.74
N CYS A 58 -25.57 3.69 -2.98
CA CYS A 58 -26.78 3.68 -3.81
C CYS A 58 -27.25 2.26 -4.12
N VAL A 59 -26.31 1.35 -4.42
CA VAL A 59 -26.63 -0.08 -4.61
C VAL A 59 -27.15 -0.70 -3.31
N ALA A 60 -26.54 -0.39 -2.17
CA ALA A 60 -27.00 -0.85 -0.86
C ALA A 60 -28.42 -0.34 -0.54
N ASP A 61 -28.77 0.90 -0.90
CA ASP A 61 -30.10 1.46 -0.73
C ASP A 61 -31.16 0.73 -1.57
N ILE A 62 -30.83 0.35 -2.81
CA ILE A 62 -31.70 -0.49 -3.65
C ILE A 62 -32.00 -1.82 -2.95
N PHE A 63 -30.96 -2.51 -2.45
CA PHE A 63 -31.15 -3.78 -1.73
C PHE A 63 -31.91 -3.57 -0.42
N ARG A 64 -31.66 -2.46 0.28
CA ARG A 64 -32.37 -2.09 1.51
C ARG A 64 -33.86 -1.96 1.24
N HIS A 65 -34.25 -1.24 0.20
CA HIS A 65 -35.65 -1.10 -0.19
C HIS A 65 -36.26 -2.44 -0.63
N ALA A 66 -35.56 -3.26 -1.42
CA ALA A 66 -36.06 -4.57 -1.83
C ALA A 66 -36.31 -5.54 -0.65
N VAL A 67 -35.64 -5.32 0.48
CA VAL A 67 -35.80 -6.10 1.71
C VAL A 67 -36.86 -5.50 2.65
N ILE A 68 -37.03 -4.18 2.66
CA ILE A 68 -37.95 -3.45 3.55
C ILE A 68 -39.35 -3.33 2.93
N ASP A 69 -39.41 -2.86 1.68
CA ASP A 69 -40.62 -2.70 0.90
C ASP A 69 -40.76 -3.94 0.02
N THR A 70 -41.96 -4.52 -0.07
CA THR A 70 -42.16 -5.76 -0.85
C THR A 70 -41.65 -5.57 -2.29
N ALA A 71 -41.02 -6.60 -2.86
CA ALA A 71 -40.35 -6.56 -4.19
C ALA A 71 -41.25 -6.11 -5.37
N PHE A 72 -42.54 -5.91 -5.13
CA PHE A 72 -43.57 -5.57 -6.11
C PHE A 72 -43.97 -4.08 -6.10
N ALA A 73 -43.44 -3.26 -5.18
CA ALA A 73 -43.83 -1.85 -5.05
C ALA A 73 -43.34 -0.93 -6.18
N ASP A 74 -42.32 -1.32 -6.96
CA ASP A 74 -41.64 -0.38 -7.87
C ASP A 74 -40.96 -1.08 -9.07
N GLU A 75 -41.70 -1.87 -9.86
CA GLU A 75 -41.20 -2.38 -11.16
C GLU A 75 -40.72 -1.23 -12.08
N ALA A 76 -41.38 -0.07 -12.01
CA ALA A 76 -41.02 1.13 -12.76
C ALA A 76 -39.65 1.74 -12.38
N ARG A 77 -39.07 1.38 -11.23
CA ARG A 77 -37.81 1.96 -10.72
C ARG A 77 -36.56 1.25 -11.24
N PHE A 78 -36.72 0.01 -11.73
CA PHE A 78 -35.63 -0.81 -12.28
C PHE A 78 -35.59 -0.84 -13.81
N ASP A 79 -36.69 -0.50 -14.48
CA ASP A 79 -36.83 -0.59 -15.95
C ASP A 79 -35.96 0.43 -16.72
N GLU A 80 -35.57 1.54 -16.08
CA GLU A 80 -34.55 2.44 -16.60
C GLU A 80 -33.31 2.32 -15.74
N ALA A 81 -32.41 1.36 -16.02
CA ALA A 81 -31.12 1.25 -15.33
C ALA A 81 -30.40 2.61 -15.44
N PRO A 82 -30.37 3.41 -14.35
CA PRO A 82 -29.99 4.81 -14.50
C PRO A 82 -28.52 4.89 -14.87
N THR A 83 -28.13 5.86 -15.70
CA THR A 83 -26.73 6.03 -16.13
C THR A 83 -25.76 6.21 -14.95
N TRP A 84 -26.24 6.66 -13.79
CA TRP A 84 -25.47 6.74 -12.54
C TRP A 84 -25.07 5.38 -11.97
N LEU A 85 -25.77 4.28 -12.32
CA LEU A 85 -25.42 2.92 -11.91
C LEU A 85 -24.06 2.45 -12.48
N TRP A 86 -23.59 3.09 -13.56
CA TRP A 86 -22.29 2.82 -14.18
C TRP A 86 -21.13 3.60 -13.55
N TRP A 87 -21.43 4.67 -12.79
CA TRP A 87 -20.40 5.51 -12.15
C TRP A 87 -19.50 4.78 -11.15
N PRO A 88 -19.97 3.80 -10.33
CA PRO A 88 -19.09 3.01 -9.47
C PRO A 88 -18.02 2.26 -10.27
N PHE A 89 -18.32 1.79 -11.48
CA PHE A 89 -17.34 1.09 -12.32
C PHE A 89 -16.26 2.04 -12.85
N GLY A 90 -16.66 3.23 -13.32
CA GLY A 90 -15.71 4.29 -13.71
C GLY A 90 -14.85 4.76 -12.54
N ALA A 91 -15.46 4.90 -11.36
CA ALA A 91 -14.77 5.24 -10.13
C ALA A 91 -13.81 4.14 -9.67
N ALA A 92 -14.18 2.86 -9.79
CA ALA A 92 -13.31 1.72 -9.50
C ALA A 92 -12.10 1.69 -10.43
N PHE A 93 -12.32 1.94 -11.73
CA PHE A 93 -11.23 2.01 -12.71
C PHE A 93 -10.27 3.16 -12.40
N GLY A 94 -10.79 4.37 -12.12
CA GLY A 94 -9.98 5.50 -11.68
C GLY A 94 -9.22 5.21 -10.38
N TYR A 95 -9.89 4.63 -9.38
CA TYR A 95 -9.29 4.24 -8.11
C TYR A 95 -8.07 3.31 -8.31
N VAL A 96 -8.22 2.29 -9.15
CA VAL A 96 -7.13 1.36 -9.48
C VAL A 96 -6.01 2.07 -10.23
N LEU A 97 -6.32 2.77 -11.33
CA LEU A 97 -5.32 3.44 -12.16
C LEU A 97 -4.49 4.45 -11.35
N PHE A 98 -5.14 5.30 -10.57
CA PHE A 98 -4.45 6.33 -9.80
C PHE A 98 -3.79 5.75 -8.53
N GLY A 99 -4.22 4.58 -8.04
CA GLY A 99 -3.58 3.89 -6.92
C GLY A 99 -2.33 3.08 -7.27
N ILE A 100 -2.25 2.50 -8.49
CA ILE A 100 -1.14 1.62 -8.89
C ILE A 100 0.21 2.35 -8.88
N GLY A 101 1.17 1.86 -8.11
CA GLY A 101 2.51 2.45 -8.06
C GLY A 101 2.60 3.74 -7.24
N MET A 102 1.49 4.29 -6.73
CA MET A 102 1.51 5.51 -5.94
C MET A 102 2.27 5.37 -4.61
N SER A 103 2.18 4.20 -3.98
CA SER A 103 3.00 3.87 -2.80
C SER A 103 4.50 3.84 -3.13
N HIS A 104 4.87 3.48 -4.36
CA HIS A 104 6.25 3.48 -4.84
C HIS A 104 6.72 4.91 -5.11
N ASP A 105 5.94 5.70 -5.85
CA ASP A 105 6.22 7.11 -6.15
C ASP A 105 6.41 7.94 -4.87
N LEU A 106 5.55 7.71 -3.86
CA LEU A 106 5.67 8.36 -2.56
C LEU A 106 6.91 7.90 -1.79
N ALA A 107 7.26 6.61 -1.86
CA ALA A 107 8.50 6.10 -1.25
C ALA A 107 9.73 6.74 -1.90
N THR A 108 9.74 6.83 -3.23
CA THR A 108 10.77 7.51 -4.02
C THR A 108 10.91 8.98 -3.63
N PHE A 109 9.80 9.73 -3.57
CA PHE A 109 9.81 11.14 -3.17
C PHE A 109 10.37 11.33 -1.75
N LEU A 110 9.94 10.49 -0.80
CA LEU A 110 10.34 10.58 0.60
C LEU A 110 11.73 9.95 0.87
N GLY A 111 12.37 9.33 -0.13
CA GLY A 111 13.61 8.57 0.05
C GLY A 111 13.46 7.38 1.00
N ARG A 112 12.24 6.82 1.10
CA ARG A 112 11.90 5.69 1.98
C ARG A 112 11.77 4.41 1.18
N HIS A 113 12.05 3.28 1.81
CA HIS A 113 11.91 1.98 1.18
C HIS A 113 10.46 1.63 0.86
N ARG A 114 9.52 1.99 1.74
CA ARG A 114 8.08 1.76 1.59
C ARG A 114 7.28 2.76 2.42
N CYS A 115 6.14 3.20 1.90
CA CYS A 115 5.14 3.93 2.67
C CYS A 115 4.00 2.97 3.07
N PRO A 116 3.97 2.49 4.33
CA PRO A 116 3.06 1.43 4.70
C PRO A 116 1.63 1.96 4.77
N GLY A 117 0.74 1.39 3.96
CA GLY A 117 -0.70 1.50 4.15
C GLY A 117 -1.35 2.86 3.85
N LEU A 118 -0.59 3.92 3.53
CA LEU A 118 -1.17 5.27 3.34
C LEU A 118 -2.26 5.28 2.27
N MET A 119 -2.02 4.64 1.12
CA MET A 119 -3.00 4.58 0.04
C MET A 119 -4.22 3.76 0.43
N ALA A 120 -4.02 2.65 1.16
CA ALA A 120 -5.13 1.86 1.67
C ALA A 120 -5.99 2.66 2.66
N ALA A 121 -5.37 3.35 3.61
CA ALA A 121 -6.07 4.20 4.58
C ALA A 121 -6.82 5.36 3.90
N ALA A 122 -6.19 6.03 2.92
CA ALA A 122 -6.81 7.10 2.15
C ALA A 122 -7.98 6.60 1.29
N GLY A 123 -7.84 5.42 0.68
CA GLY A 123 -8.90 4.77 -0.08
C GLY A 123 -10.11 4.41 0.80
N TRP A 124 -9.86 3.79 1.96
CA TRP A 124 -10.90 3.49 2.94
C TRP A 124 -11.60 4.75 3.46
N ALA A 125 -10.84 5.82 3.73
CA ALA A 125 -11.42 7.10 4.14
C ALA A 125 -12.29 7.71 3.04
N GLY A 126 -11.85 7.67 1.79
CA GLY A 126 -12.65 8.11 0.64
C GLY A 126 -13.94 7.33 0.51
N ILE A 127 -13.88 5.99 0.48
CA ILE A 127 -15.06 5.12 0.42
C ILE A 127 -16.04 5.42 1.55
N THR A 128 -15.54 5.51 2.79
CA THR A 128 -16.36 5.79 3.97
C THR A 128 -17.04 7.15 3.87
N LEU A 129 -16.33 8.18 3.41
CA LEU A 129 -16.90 9.51 3.20
C LEU A 129 -18.01 9.46 2.14
N GLY A 130 -17.74 8.87 0.98
CA GLY A 130 -18.73 8.75 -0.10
C GLY A 130 -19.98 7.99 0.31
N PHE A 131 -19.78 6.86 1.00
CA PHE A 131 -20.88 6.05 1.52
C PHE A 131 -21.72 6.84 2.53
N SER A 132 -21.08 7.49 3.51
CA SER A 132 -21.76 8.26 4.56
C SER A 132 -22.50 9.49 4.02
N VAL A 133 -21.99 10.12 2.96
CA VAL A 133 -22.69 11.23 2.29
C VAL A 133 -23.92 10.72 1.53
N SER A 134 -23.82 9.55 0.88
CA SER A 134 -24.95 8.94 0.19
C SER A 134 -26.07 8.56 1.16
N THR A 135 -25.74 8.01 2.34
CA THR A 135 -26.75 7.60 3.34
C THR A 135 -27.62 8.75 3.83
N LEU A 136 -27.14 10.00 3.79
CA LEU A 136 -27.94 11.18 4.13
C LEU A 136 -29.07 11.46 3.14
N ASN A 137 -29.01 10.87 1.95
CA ASN A 137 -29.99 11.04 0.88
C ASN A 137 -30.80 9.77 0.62
N TRP A 138 -30.68 8.75 1.47
CA TRP A 138 -31.48 7.54 1.36
C TRP A 138 -32.95 7.85 1.61
N TRP A 139 -33.83 7.19 0.85
CA TRP A 139 -35.25 7.43 0.98
C TRP A 139 -35.80 6.79 2.27
N PRO A 140 -36.71 7.49 2.97
CA PRO A 140 -37.38 6.86 4.11
C PRO A 140 -38.23 5.67 3.61
N PRO A 141 -38.41 4.63 4.44
CA PRO A 141 -39.34 3.54 4.11
C PRO A 141 -40.78 4.07 4.06
N ALA A 142 -41.64 3.40 3.29
CA ALA A 142 -43.04 3.81 3.15
C ALA A 142 -43.81 3.76 4.48
N GLN A 143 -43.56 2.73 5.29
CA GLN A 143 -44.09 2.58 6.63
C GLN A 143 -43.06 1.85 7.51
N VAL A 144 -42.91 2.26 8.76
CA VAL A 144 -41.97 1.61 9.68
C VAL A 144 -42.64 0.39 10.32
N GLY A 145 -42.01 -0.78 10.22
CA GLY A 145 -42.43 -2.00 10.89
C GLY A 145 -43.43 -2.87 10.12
N ALA A 146 -43.93 -2.41 8.96
CA ALA A 146 -44.79 -3.16 8.08
C ALA A 146 -44.45 -2.89 6.61
N ALA A 147 -44.55 -3.92 5.78
CA ALA A 147 -44.46 -3.83 4.34
C ALA A 147 -45.88 -3.84 3.76
N ILE A 148 -46.18 -2.89 2.89
CA ILE A 148 -47.49 -2.74 2.24
C ILE A 148 -47.40 -3.42 0.87
N ASP A 149 -48.32 -4.33 0.58
CA ASP A 149 -48.51 -4.82 -0.78
C ASP A 149 -49.25 -3.75 -1.60
N PRO A 150 -48.66 -3.21 -2.69
CA PRO A 150 -49.28 -2.16 -3.49
C PRO A 150 -50.57 -2.60 -4.19
N VAL A 151 -50.77 -3.92 -4.42
CA VAL A 151 -51.93 -4.47 -5.12
C VAL A 151 -53.06 -4.79 -4.16
N THR A 152 -52.76 -5.46 -3.05
CA THR A 152 -53.78 -5.89 -2.09
C THR A 152 -54.01 -4.89 -0.95
N LEU A 153 -53.13 -3.89 -0.82
CA LEU A 153 -53.09 -2.93 0.30
C LEU A 153 -53.08 -3.61 1.67
N THR A 154 -52.59 -4.85 1.73
CA THR A 154 -52.45 -5.59 2.99
C THR A 154 -51.12 -5.26 3.66
N GLU A 155 -51.17 -5.00 4.96
CA GLU A 155 -49.99 -4.75 5.77
C GLU A 155 -49.43 -6.08 6.28
N THR A 156 -48.15 -6.33 6.01
CA THR A 156 -47.43 -7.49 6.54
C THR A 156 -46.33 -7.02 7.49
N PRO A 157 -46.22 -7.54 8.72
CA PRO A 157 -45.19 -7.10 9.65
C PRO A 157 -43.79 -7.43 9.09
N TRP A 158 -42.83 -6.55 9.32
CA TRP A 158 -41.46 -6.74 8.87
C TRP A 158 -40.84 -8.03 9.39
N SER A 159 -40.10 -8.70 8.50
CA SER A 159 -39.24 -9.81 8.88
C SER A 159 -38.04 -9.32 9.71
N PRO A 160 -37.36 -10.22 10.46
CA PRO A 160 -36.11 -9.86 11.14
C PRO A 160 -35.05 -9.27 10.20
N LEU A 161 -35.01 -9.72 8.93
CA LEU A 161 -34.09 -9.20 7.92
C LEU A 161 -34.44 -7.75 7.51
N ALA A 162 -35.73 -7.41 7.42
CA ALA A 162 -36.19 -6.05 7.16
C ALA A 162 -35.80 -5.09 8.29
N TRP A 163 -35.80 -5.54 9.55
CA TRP A 163 -35.25 -4.76 10.65
C TRP A 163 -33.74 -4.51 10.51
N VAL A 164 -32.97 -5.51 10.09
CA VAL A 164 -31.53 -5.32 9.79
C VAL A 164 -31.34 -4.33 8.65
N GLY A 165 -32.14 -4.46 7.59
CA GLY A 165 -32.21 -3.53 6.46
C GLY A 165 -32.50 -2.10 6.92
N TYR A 166 -33.49 -1.91 7.79
CA TYR A 166 -33.89 -0.60 8.31
C TYR A 166 -32.73 0.14 8.98
N TYR A 167 -31.95 -0.54 9.82
CA TYR A 167 -30.81 0.07 10.51
C TYR A 167 -29.54 0.21 9.66
N THR A 168 -29.58 -0.15 8.37
CA THR A 168 -28.41 -0.16 7.47
C THR A 168 -27.79 1.22 7.29
N GLU A 169 -28.61 2.28 7.36
CA GLU A 169 -28.17 3.68 7.36
C GLU A 169 -27.25 4.02 8.54
N ILE A 170 -27.32 3.27 9.64
CA ILE A 170 -26.51 3.48 10.86
C ILE A 170 -25.36 2.50 10.92
N TRP A 171 -25.63 1.20 10.79
CA TRP A 171 -24.61 0.18 11.09
C TRP A 171 -23.54 0.06 10.01
N ILE A 172 -23.86 0.29 8.71
CA ILE A 172 -22.82 0.26 7.66
C ILE A 172 -21.85 1.44 7.80
N PRO A 173 -22.29 2.72 7.89
CA PRO A 173 -21.36 3.83 8.09
C PRO A 173 -20.51 3.67 9.35
N LEU A 174 -21.09 3.14 10.44
CA LEU A 174 -20.35 2.86 11.66
C LEU A 174 -19.26 1.80 11.44
N LEU A 175 -19.57 0.71 10.74
CA LEU A 175 -18.61 -0.34 10.42
C LEU A 175 -17.48 0.19 9.53
N LEU A 176 -17.81 0.98 8.51
CA LEU A 176 -16.85 1.64 7.62
C LEU A 176 -15.94 2.63 8.38
N LEU A 177 -16.49 3.35 9.34
CA LEU A 177 -15.72 4.25 10.20
C LEU A 177 -14.72 3.46 11.07
N VAL A 178 -15.16 2.34 11.65
CA VAL A 178 -14.31 1.46 12.47
C VAL A 178 -13.17 0.85 11.62
N THR A 179 -13.48 0.32 10.43
CA THR A 179 -12.45 -0.26 9.55
C THR A 179 -11.48 0.80 9.03
N THR A 180 -11.97 1.99 8.70
CA THR A 180 -11.12 3.15 8.33
C THR A 180 -10.22 3.56 9.49
N GLY A 181 -10.76 3.66 10.70
CA GLY A 181 -9.97 3.96 11.91
C GLY A 181 -8.86 2.93 12.15
N ALA A 182 -9.16 1.65 11.96
CA ALA A 182 -8.16 0.58 12.04
C ALA A 182 -7.08 0.70 10.95
N ALA A 183 -7.46 1.01 9.70
CA ALA A 183 -6.52 1.21 8.59
C ALA A 183 -5.58 2.42 8.84
N VAL A 184 -6.14 3.55 9.31
CA VAL A 184 -5.37 4.74 9.69
C VAL A 184 -4.44 4.43 10.86
N SER A 185 -4.93 3.76 11.91
CA SER A 185 -4.13 3.41 13.08
C SER A 185 -2.94 2.50 12.72
N ARG A 186 -3.16 1.48 11.87
CA ARG A 186 -2.08 0.63 11.36
C ARG A 186 -1.05 1.43 10.55
N THR A 187 -1.52 2.34 9.70
CA THR A 187 -0.67 3.22 8.88
C THR A 187 0.19 4.13 9.77
N VAL A 188 -0.43 4.81 10.74
CA VAL A 188 0.27 5.70 11.69
C VAL A 188 1.28 4.92 12.53
N SER A 189 0.89 3.74 13.03
CA SER A 189 1.79 2.87 13.79
C SER A 189 2.98 2.41 12.95
N GLY A 190 2.75 2.06 11.67
CA GLY A 190 3.81 1.75 10.72
C GLY A 190 4.77 2.91 10.49
N PHE A 191 4.25 4.13 10.27
CA PHE A 191 5.08 5.32 10.12
C PHE A 191 5.87 5.65 11.39
N ARG A 192 5.27 5.51 12.58
CA ARG A 192 5.97 5.72 13.85
C ARG A 192 7.13 4.75 14.00
N ARG A 193 6.90 3.46 13.74
CA ARG A 193 7.95 2.43 13.78
C ARG A 193 9.08 2.73 12.80
N GLN A 194 8.74 3.07 11.56
CA GLN A 194 9.73 3.46 10.55
C GLN A 194 10.54 4.69 10.98
N ASN A 195 9.90 5.72 11.53
CA ASN A 195 10.61 6.90 12.01
C ASN A 195 11.57 6.58 13.16
N VAL A 196 11.19 5.67 14.07
CA VAL A 196 12.08 5.19 15.14
C VAL A 196 13.28 4.44 14.54
N GLN A 197 13.05 3.55 13.57
CA GLN A 197 14.14 2.85 12.87
C GLN A 197 15.07 3.80 12.12
N LEU A 198 14.54 4.83 11.46
CA LEU A 198 15.33 5.85 10.77
C LEU A 198 16.17 6.66 11.76
N ALA A 199 15.58 7.09 12.88
CA ALA A 199 16.30 7.80 13.93
C ALA A 199 17.41 6.93 14.55
N GLU A 200 17.15 5.64 14.73
CA GLU A 200 18.14 4.69 15.24
C GLU A 200 19.28 4.49 14.24
N ARG A 201 18.97 4.29 12.95
CA ARG A 201 19.98 4.22 11.89
C ARG A 201 20.86 5.46 11.87
N ASP A 202 20.26 6.65 11.91
CA ASP A 202 21.00 7.91 11.84
C ASP A 202 21.89 8.10 13.08
N ARG A 203 21.40 7.68 14.26
CA ARG A 203 22.21 7.64 15.49
C ARG A 203 23.40 6.69 15.35
N LEU A 204 23.19 5.49 14.80
CA LEU A 204 24.26 4.50 14.60
C LEU A 204 25.24 4.92 13.52
N LEU A 205 24.81 5.60 12.46
CA LEU A 205 25.74 6.15 11.47
C LEU A 205 26.68 7.19 12.09
N ALA A 206 26.23 7.92 13.12
CA ALA A 206 27.04 8.90 13.83
C ALA A 206 27.92 8.30 14.95
N ARG A 207 27.46 7.25 15.65
CA ARG A 207 28.10 6.76 16.89
C ARG A 207 28.31 5.25 16.97
N GLY A 208 27.72 4.48 16.06
CA GLY A 208 27.80 3.03 16.01
C GLY A 208 29.11 2.53 15.41
N LEU A 209 29.27 1.21 15.41
CA LEU A 209 30.39 0.54 14.76
C LEU A 209 29.94 -0.06 13.44
N ARG A 210 30.80 0.11 12.44
CA ARG A 210 30.64 -0.47 11.11
C ARG A 210 31.69 -1.54 10.89
N VAL A 211 31.25 -2.76 10.62
CA VAL A 211 32.10 -3.94 10.44
C VAL A 211 31.75 -4.68 9.15
N PRO A 212 32.71 -5.35 8.51
CA PRO A 212 32.41 -6.23 7.38
C PRO A 212 31.56 -7.43 7.85
N GLY A 213 30.53 -7.74 7.08
CA GLY A 213 29.71 -8.95 7.25
C GLY A 213 29.97 -9.96 6.14
N ILE A 214 29.67 -11.23 6.40
CA ILE A 214 29.75 -12.33 5.43
C ILE A 214 28.35 -12.90 5.25
N ILE A 215 27.92 -13.10 4.01
CA ILE A 215 26.62 -13.74 3.75
C ILE A 215 26.77 -15.23 4.03
N ALA A 216 26.06 -15.73 5.03
CA ALA A 216 26.08 -17.13 5.43
C ALA A 216 25.01 -17.96 4.72
N ASP A 217 23.83 -17.38 4.49
CA ASP A 217 22.72 -18.06 3.81
C ASP A 217 21.85 -17.06 3.06
N VAL A 218 21.21 -17.50 1.98
CA VAL A 218 20.30 -16.70 1.15
C VAL A 218 19.10 -17.56 0.80
N ASN A 219 17.98 -17.31 1.47
CA ASN A 219 16.73 -17.97 1.18
C ASN A 219 15.86 -17.10 0.25
N VAL A 220 15.65 -17.56 -0.97
CA VAL A 220 14.79 -16.86 -1.94
C VAL A 220 13.34 -17.21 -1.63
N LEU A 221 12.56 -16.21 -1.24
CA LEU A 221 11.12 -16.35 -1.03
C LEU A 221 10.44 -16.32 -2.39
N VAL A 222 9.83 -17.44 -2.74
CA VAL A 222 9.08 -17.64 -3.98
C VAL A 222 7.59 -17.55 -3.65
N ASP A 223 6.86 -16.68 -4.35
CA ASP A 223 5.40 -16.73 -4.38
C ASP A 223 4.97 -18.02 -5.10
N SER A 224 3.83 -18.60 -4.68
CA SER A 224 3.34 -19.87 -5.22
C SER A 224 3.42 -19.93 -6.75
N PRO A 225 3.83 -21.08 -7.34
CA PRO A 225 4.01 -21.18 -8.78
C PRO A 225 2.73 -20.78 -9.49
N GLN A 226 2.85 -19.78 -10.36
CA GLN A 226 1.75 -19.35 -11.21
C GLN A 226 1.43 -20.47 -12.20
N GLU A 227 0.19 -20.61 -12.66
CA GLU A 227 -0.25 -21.73 -13.53
C GLU A 227 0.60 -21.88 -14.81
N ASP A 228 1.28 -20.81 -15.21
CA ASP A 228 2.18 -20.73 -16.37
C ASP A 228 3.59 -21.29 -16.10
N GLY A 229 3.86 -21.82 -14.91
CA GLY A 229 5.18 -22.32 -14.48
C GLY A 229 6.19 -21.21 -14.17
N SER A 230 5.77 -19.95 -14.15
CA SER A 230 6.60 -18.82 -13.74
C SER A 230 6.63 -18.70 -12.21
N VAL A 231 7.83 -18.45 -11.69
CA VAL A 231 8.10 -18.24 -10.26
C VAL A 231 8.27 -16.73 -10.05
N SER A 232 7.33 -16.11 -9.34
CA SER A 232 7.49 -14.73 -8.87
C SER A 232 8.33 -14.75 -7.59
N ILE A 233 9.41 -13.96 -7.57
CA ILE A 233 10.26 -13.83 -6.37
C ILE A 233 9.62 -12.78 -5.45
N ALA A 234 9.05 -13.22 -4.34
CA ALA A 234 8.44 -12.39 -3.31
C ALA A 234 9.48 -11.59 -2.50
N GLY A 235 10.70 -12.12 -2.38
CA GLY A 235 11.79 -11.47 -1.67
C GLY A 235 12.99 -12.40 -1.45
N ILE A 236 13.99 -11.90 -0.73
CA ILE A 236 15.18 -12.67 -0.37
C ILE A 236 15.43 -12.47 1.13
N ASP A 237 15.45 -13.54 1.90
CA ASP A 237 15.92 -13.53 3.28
C ASP A 237 17.41 -13.86 3.29
N ALA A 238 18.26 -12.85 3.51
CA ALA A 238 19.70 -12.99 3.53
C ALA A 238 20.20 -13.03 4.98
N THR A 239 20.84 -14.12 5.38
CA THR A 239 21.49 -14.27 6.68
C THR A 239 22.94 -13.86 6.58
N VAL A 240 23.34 -12.91 7.43
CA VAL A 240 24.68 -12.34 7.47
C VAL A 240 25.32 -12.65 8.82
N THR A 241 26.58 -13.04 8.78
CA THR A 241 27.43 -13.20 9.95
C THR A 241 28.40 -12.05 10.11
N PHE A 242 28.64 -11.64 11.34
CA PHE A 242 29.67 -10.66 11.67
C PHE A 242 30.23 -10.93 13.07
N THR A 243 31.43 -10.41 13.33
CA THR A 243 32.05 -10.46 14.66
C THR A 243 31.83 -9.12 15.36
N ASP A 244 31.25 -9.16 16.56
CA ASP A 244 31.02 -7.95 17.35
C ASP A 244 32.31 -7.42 18.02
N ALA A 245 32.20 -6.28 18.71
CA ALA A 245 33.33 -5.64 19.38
C ALA A 245 33.92 -6.51 20.52
N GLN A 246 33.16 -7.50 21.00
CA GLN A 246 33.54 -8.44 22.04
C GLN A 246 34.13 -9.74 21.47
N GLY A 247 34.25 -9.86 20.15
CA GLY A 247 34.78 -11.04 19.47
C GLY A 247 33.76 -12.18 19.29
N VAL A 248 32.47 -11.94 19.56
CA VAL A 248 31.41 -12.93 19.41
C VAL A 248 30.86 -12.88 17.97
N THR A 249 30.83 -14.03 17.31
CA THR A 249 30.17 -14.16 16.00
C THR A 249 28.66 -14.17 16.18
N ARG A 250 27.96 -13.32 15.42
CA ARG A 250 26.50 -13.19 15.42
C ARG A 250 25.96 -13.45 14.03
N TRP A 251 24.71 -13.91 13.98
CA TRP A 251 23.95 -14.16 12.76
C TRP A 251 22.72 -13.25 12.77
N VAL A 252 22.48 -12.55 11.66
CA VAL A 252 21.31 -11.69 11.49
C VAL A 252 20.68 -11.93 10.13
N THR A 253 19.38 -12.17 10.10
CA THR A 253 18.64 -12.37 8.86
C THR A 253 17.95 -11.07 8.47
N ARG A 254 18.08 -10.65 7.21
CA ARG A 254 17.48 -9.43 6.69
C ARG A 254 16.72 -9.71 5.41
N ARG A 255 15.49 -9.21 5.36
CA ARG A 255 14.62 -9.34 4.20
C ARG A 255 14.92 -8.25 3.20
N VAL A 256 15.43 -8.64 2.04
CA VAL A 256 15.72 -7.78 0.90
C VAL A 256 14.55 -7.86 -0.08
N PRO A 257 13.97 -6.73 -0.52
CA PRO A 257 12.98 -6.72 -1.58
C PRO A 257 13.56 -7.25 -2.89
N SER A 258 12.78 -8.02 -3.66
CA SER A 258 13.20 -8.65 -4.93
C SER A 258 13.71 -7.70 -6.02
N LEU A 259 13.51 -6.39 -5.86
CA LEU A 259 14.00 -5.33 -6.75
C LEU A 259 15.49 -5.01 -6.58
N HIS A 260 16.12 -5.42 -5.48
CA HIS A 260 17.56 -5.25 -5.29
C HIS A 260 18.29 -6.47 -5.83
N ARG A 261 19.33 -6.23 -6.65
CA ARG A 261 20.23 -7.28 -7.18
C ARG A 261 20.62 -8.22 -6.04
N ALA A 262 20.61 -9.52 -6.31
CA ALA A 262 21.00 -10.54 -5.33
C ALA A 262 22.29 -10.12 -4.62
N PRO A 263 22.35 -10.24 -3.29
CA PRO A 263 23.42 -9.65 -2.52
C PRO A 263 24.77 -10.29 -2.93
N ASP A 264 25.69 -9.45 -3.41
CA ASP A 264 27.02 -9.91 -3.86
C ASP A 264 27.82 -10.39 -2.65
N GLN A 265 28.33 -11.64 -2.73
CA GLN A 265 28.92 -12.41 -1.63
C GLN A 265 30.20 -11.82 -0.98
N GLY A 266 30.61 -10.59 -1.30
CA GLY A 266 31.86 -10.00 -0.81
C GLY A 266 31.81 -8.54 -0.37
N THR A 267 30.64 -7.90 -0.34
CA THR A 267 30.57 -6.44 -0.08
C THR A 267 29.62 -6.04 1.05
N THR A 268 29.27 -6.97 1.93
CA THR A 268 28.31 -6.72 3.01
C THR A 268 28.94 -5.93 4.17
N GLN A 269 28.17 -5.00 4.71
CA GLN A 269 28.52 -4.14 5.82
C GLN A 269 27.43 -4.25 6.89
N VAL A 270 27.83 -4.34 8.14
CA VAL A 270 26.93 -4.38 9.30
C VAL A 270 27.20 -3.15 10.15
N LEU A 271 26.12 -2.48 10.53
CA LEU A 271 26.12 -1.33 11.42
C LEU A 271 25.38 -1.73 12.70
N PHE A 272 26.05 -1.62 13.85
CA PHE A 272 25.46 -2.01 15.13
C PHE A 272 25.89 -1.09 16.28
N ASP A 273 25.15 -1.17 17.38
CA ASP A 273 25.47 -0.50 18.64
C ASP A 273 26.50 -1.31 19.45
N PRO A 274 27.74 -0.82 19.66
CA PRO A 274 28.74 -1.55 20.44
C PRO A 274 28.37 -1.75 21.90
N GLU A 275 27.55 -0.86 22.48
CA GLU A 275 27.09 -0.97 23.87
C GLU A 275 25.98 -2.00 24.02
N ARG A 276 25.28 -2.32 22.92
CA ARG A 276 24.15 -3.26 22.88
C ARG A 276 24.26 -4.21 21.66
N PRO A 277 25.33 -5.01 21.55
CA PRO A 277 25.64 -5.80 20.34
C PRO A 277 24.63 -6.94 20.08
N GLY A 278 23.84 -7.32 21.07
CA GLY A 278 22.79 -8.35 20.96
C GLY A 278 21.39 -7.82 20.66
N ASP A 279 21.19 -6.50 20.58
CA ASP A 279 19.89 -5.93 20.24
C ASP A 279 19.69 -5.94 18.73
N GLU A 280 18.98 -6.94 18.20
CA GLU A 280 18.75 -7.10 16.76
C GLU A 280 18.06 -5.90 16.10
N GLY A 281 17.24 -5.16 16.85
CA GLY A 281 16.59 -3.93 16.39
C GLY A 281 17.56 -2.77 16.17
N SER A 282 18.76 -2.86 16.75
CA SER A 282 19.86 -1.91 16.62
C SER A 282 20.95 -2.43 15.64
N ILE A 283 20.65 -3.45 14.83
CA ILE A 283 21.57 -3.98 13.81
C ILE A 283 21.01 -3.73 12.41
N PHE A 284 21.78 -3.04 11.57
CA PHE A 284 21.44 -2.74 10.19
C PHE A 284 22.45 -3.40 9.25
N VAL A 285 22.00 -3.84 8.09
CA VAL A 285 22.85 -4.50 7.09
C VAL A 285 22.72 -3.79 5.76
N ALA A 286 23.85 -3.62 5.07
CA ALA A 286 23.87 -3.17 3.69
C ALA A 286 24.74 -4.11 2.85
N PHE A 287 24.31 -4.39 1.62
CA PHE A 287 24.98 -5.34 0.71
C PHE A 287 25.92 -4.64 -0.29
N HIS A 288 26.46 -3.48 0.10
CA HIS A 288 27.38 -2.69 -0.71
C HIS A 288 28.58 -2.23 0.12
N ARG A 289 29.75 -2.15 -0.54
CA ARG A 289 31.01 -1.77 0.12
C ARG A 289 30.97 -0.34 0.68
N ASN A 290 30.26 0.57 0.02
CA ASN A 290 30.05 1.96 0.42
C ASN A 290 28.55 2.27 0.36
N PRO A 291 27.78 1.83 1.36
CA PRO A 291 26.34 1.98 1.35
C PRO A 291 25.95 3.44 1.57
N ALA A 292 25.00 3.92 0.77
CA ALA A 292 24.28 5.15 1.06
C ALA A 292 23.41 4.97 2.31
N THR A 293 22.95 6.08 2.89
CA THR A 293 22.04 6.06 4.04
C THR A 293 20.75 5.27 3.76
N SER A 294 20.31 5.23 2.49
CA SER A 294 19.18 4.43 2.03
C SER A 294 19.47 2.95 1.84
N ASP A 295 20.71 2.47 1.95
CA ASP A 295 21.02 1.05 1.66
C ASP A 295 21.02 0.18 2.94
N TRP A 296 20.84 0.82 4.10
CA TRP A 296 20.81 0.15 5.40
C TRP A 296 19.43 -0.45 5.67
N ILE A 297 19.39 -1.78 5.73
CA ILE A 297 18.18 -2.58 5.90
C ILE A 297 18.01 -2.92 7.39
N PRO A 298 16.91 -2.48 8.03
CA PRO A 298 16.59 -2.83 9.42
C PRO A 298 16.13 -4.29 9.53
N ASP A 299 15.99 -4.77 10.77
CA ASP A 299 15.25 -6.01 10.99
C ASP A 299 13.76 -5.84 10.64
N ASP A 300 13.26 -6.75 9.81
CA ASP A 300 11.88 -6.81 9.33
C ASP A 300 11.11 -7.99 9.98
N SER A 301 11.75 -8.73 10.90
CA SER A 301 11.21 -9.94 11.56
C SER A 301 10.17 -9.65 12.65
N VAL A 302 10.15 -8.42 13.18
CA VAL A 302 9.13 -7.96 14.14
C VAL A 302 7.88 -7.47 13.38
N ARG A 303 7.15 -8.39 12.76
CA ARG A 303 5.80 -8.13 12.20
C ARG A 303 4.70 -8.56 13.16
#